data_AF-A0A7W0ZPJ0-F1
#
_entry.id   AF-A0A7W0ZPJ0-F1
#
_cell.length_a   1.000
_cell.length_b   1.000
_cell.length_c   1.000
_cell.angle_alpha   90.00
_cell.angle_beta   90.00
_cell.angle_gamma   90.00
#
_symmetry.space_group_name_H-M   'P 1'
#
loop_
_entity.id
_entity.type
_entity.pdbx_description
1 polymer ?
#
loop_
_entity_poly.entity_id
_entity_poly.type
_entity_poly.pdbx_seq_one_letter_code
_entity_poly.pdbx_strand_id
1 'polypeptide(L)'
;SWWGLDGLAYGEVKSPGDVAAIRWLSGNVEPGDILLEAAGCSYHPFGCLPFNRISAFTGIPTAIGWDNHERQWRAGQPEALEQIARRQEDVASMMADPESGLFEKYGITWLIVGDYEVGNWRSECPTAGPYATLNRSALPGASWDEVFASDQTRIYRRRDS
;
A
#
# COMPACT_ATOMS: atom_id res chain seq x y z
N SER A 1 -24.35 -13.17 -20.25
CA SER A 1 -23.09 -12.62 -19.72
C SER A 1 -23.40 -11.31 -19.01
N TRP A 2 -22.85 -11.09 -17.83
CA TRP A 2 -22.93 -9.80 -17.16
C TRP A 2 -21.84 -8.89 -17.72
N TRP A 3 -22.21 -7.67 -18.09
CA TRP A 3 -21.28 -6.63 -18.55
C TRP A 3 -21.12 -5.66 -17.39
N GLY A 4 -19.95 -5.69 -16.75
CA GLY A 4 -19.56 -4.78 -15.68
C GLY A 4 -18.41 -3.88 -16.11
N LEU A 5 -18.12 -2.87 -15.30
CA LEU A 5 -16.88 -2.11 -15.45
C LEU A 5 -15.72 -2.94 -14.91
N ASP A 6 -14.69 -3.12 -15.72
CA ASP A 6 -13.44 -3.75 -15.32
C ASP A 6 -12.44 -2.65 -14.91
N GLY A 7 -12.22 -2.53 -13.60
CA GLY A 7 -11.26 -1.57 -13.06
C GLY A 7 -9.81 -1.88 -13.44
N LEU A 8 -9.46 -3.16 -13.64
CA LEU A 8 -8.12 -3.54 -14.08
C LEU A 8 -7.91 -3.23 -15.55
N ALA A 9 -8.92 -3.36 -16.41
CA ALA A 9 -8.81 -2.92 -17.81
C ALA A 9 -8.52 -1.41 -17.93
N TYR A 10 -9.09 -0.58 -17.05
CA TYR A 10 -8.71 0.82 -16.93
C TYR A 10 -7.26 0.99 -16.43
N GLY A 11 -6.88 0.22 -15.41
CA GLY A 11 -5.53 0.20 -14.85
C GLY A 11 -4.45 -0.24 -15.85
N GLU A 12 -4.75 -1.15 -16.79
CA GLU A 12 -3.79 -1.59 -17.82
C GLU A 12 -3.29 -0.42 -18.68
N VAL A 13 -4.12 0.60 -18.86
CA VAL A 13 -3.77 1.81 -19.63
C VAL A 13 -3.15 2.88 -18.74
N LYS A 14 -3.61 3.01 -17.48
CA LYS A 14 -3.26 4.15 -16.62
C LYS A 14 -2.20 3.87 -15.56
N SER A 15 -2.11 2.63 -15.10
CA SER A 15 -1.21 2.17 -14.04
C SER A 15 -0.70 0.74 -14.37
N PRO A 16 -0.06 0.51 -15.54
CA PRO A 16 0.30 -0.84 -15.99
C PRO A 16 1.21 -1.59 -15.02
N GLY A 17 2.20 -0.92 -14.41
CA GLY A 17 3.06 -1.49 -13.38
C GLY A 17 2.29 -1.99 -12.15
N ASP A 18 1.27 -1.26 -11.70
CA ASP A 18 0.44 -1.67 -10.56
C ASP A 18 -0.49 -2.82 -10.93
N VAL A 19 -1.05 -2.84 -12.14
CA VAL A 19 -1.85 -3.99 -12.60
C VAL A 19 -1.00 -5.25 -12.73
N ALA A 20 0.24 -5.13 -13.20
CA ALA A 20 1.17 -6.24 -13.23
C ALA A 20 1.49 -6.74 -11.81
N ALA A 21 1.72 -5.83 -10.87
CA ALA A 21 1.94 -6.16 -9.45
C ALA A 21 0.72 -6.86 -8.82
N ILE A 22 -0.50 -6.34 -9.03
CA ILE A 22 -1.76 -6.93 -8.57
C ILE A 22 -1.90 -8.37 -9.09
N ARG A 23 -1.71 -8.58 -10.39
CA ARG A 23 -1.81 -9.90 -11.02
C ARG A 23 -0.77 -10.88 -10.49
N TRP A 24 0.46 -10.40 -10.27
CA TRP A 24 1.52 -11.21 -9.69
C TRP A 24 1.16 -11.62 -8.27
N LEU A 25 0.75 -10.69 -7.41
CA LEU A 25 0.35 -10.98 -6.03
C LEU A 25 -0.80 -11.99 -5.94
N SER A 26 -1.81 -11.89 -6.81
CA SER A 26 -2.93 -12.85 -6.82
C SER A 26 -2.50 -14.32 -6.97
N GLY A 27 -1.31 -14.60 -7.51
CA GLY A 27 -0.75 -15.95 -7.64
C GLY A 27 0.32 -16.32 -6.61
N ASN A 28 0.74 -15.39 -5.74
CA ASN A 28 1.91 -15.56 -4.85
C ASN A 28 1.60 -15.31 -3.36
N VAL A 29 0.37 -14.96 -3.00
CA VAL A 29 -0.04 -14.68 -1.62
C VAL A 29 -0.53 -15.91 -0.88
N GLU A 30 -0.32 -15.92 0.43
CA GLU A 30 -0.77 -16.97 1.34
C GLU A 30 -1.80 -16.41 2.35
N PRO A 31 -2.69 -17.27 2.89
CA PRO A 31 -3.59 -16.85 3.96
C PRO A 31 -2.81 -16.31 5.17
N GLY A 32 -3.17 -15.10 5.61
CA GLY A 32 -2.51 -14.43 6.74
C GLY A 32 -1.46 -13.39 6.33
N ASP A 33 -1.11 -13.31 5.04
CA ASP A 33 -0.28 -12.23 4.53
C ASP A 33 -0.92 -10.85 4.75
N ILE A 34 -0.08 -9.88 5.09
CA ILE A 34 -0.46 -8.47 5.28
C ILE A 34 0.46 -7.59 4.45
N LEU A 35 -0.15 -6.63 3.76
CA LEU A 35 0.48 -5.68 2.85
C LEU A 35 0.72 -4.33 3.52
N LEU A 36 1.88 -3.74 3.26
CA LEU A 36 2.12 -2.33 3.47
C LEU A 36 2.15 -1.59 2.14
N GLU A 37 1.30 -0.57 2.03
CA GLU A 37 1.27 0.42 0.94
C GLU A 37 0.86 1.78 1.54
N ALA A 38 0.96 2.87 0.76
CA ALA A 38 0.56 4.18 1.24
C ALA A 38 -0.90 4.21 1.75
N ALA A 39 -1.11 4.79 2.95
CA ALA A 39 -2.42 4.86 3.64
C ALA A 39 -3.50 5.64 2.88
N GLY A 40 -3.09 6.47 1.91
CA GLY A 40 -3.97 6.98 0.87
C GLY A 40 -5.01 8.03 1.26
N CYS A 41 -5.59 8.66 0.23
CA CYS A 41 -6.58 9.72 0.35
C CYS A 41 -7.80 9.49 -0.56
N SER A 42 -8.49 8.37 -0.32
CA SER A 42 -9.71 7.99 -1.05
C SER A 42 -9.43 7.81 -2.55
N TYR A 43 -10.27 8.40 -3.40
CA TYR A 43 -10.23 8.25 -4.86
C TYR A 43 -9.06 8.96 -5.56
N HIS A 44 -8.20 9.67 -4.83
CA HIS A 44 -7.00 10.29 -5.41
C HIS A 44 -5.91 9.24 -5.68
N PRO A 45 -4.93 9.57 -6.53
CA PRO A 45 -4.99 10.65 -7.52
C PRO A 45 -5.92 10.32 -8.68
N PHE A 46 -6.41 11.36 -9.37
CA PHE A 46 -7.31 11.16 -10.52
C PHE A 46 -6.52 10.81 -11.79
N GLY A 47 -7.07 9.91 -12.61
CA GLY A 47 -6.46 9.52 -13.89
C GLY A 47 -5.55 8.30 -13.82
N CYS A 48 -5.48 7.64 -12.67
CA CYS A 48 -4.79 6.37 -12.40
C CYS A 48 -5.58 5.57 -11.35
N LEU A 49 -5.12 4.36 -10.99
CA LEU A 49 -5.75 3.56 -9.94
C LEU A 49 -5.62 4.26 -8.57
N PRO A 50 -6.66 4.34 -7.73
CA PRO A 50 -6.63 5.15 -6.51
C PRO A 50 -5.63 4.60 -5.47
N PHE A 51 -5.34 5.37 -4.42
CA PHE A 51 -4.58 4.83 -3.28
C PHE A 51 -5.19 3.54 -2.74
N ASN A 52 -4.39 2.71 -2.07
CA ASN A 52 -4.79 1.37 -1.63
C ASN A 52 -5.25 0.42 -2.75
N ARG A 53 -4.91 0.70 -4.02
CA ARG A 53 -5.25 -0.17 -5.15
C ARG A 53 -4.77 -1.60 -4.96
N ILE A 54 -3.60 -1.82 -4.36
CA ILE A 54 -3.02 -3.15 -4.33
C ILE A 54 -3.85 -4.03 -3.38
N SER A 55 -4.08 -3.60 -2.14
CA SER A 55 -4.97 -4.31 -1.21
C SER A 55 -6.41 -4.41 -1.73
N ALA A 56 -6.95 -3.35 -2.33
CA ALA A 56 -8.32 -3.34 -2.85
C ALA A 56 -8.56 -4.37 -3.96
N PHE A 57 -7.62 -4.53 -4.90
CA PHE A 57 -7.77 -5.47 -6.02
C PHE A 57 -7.27 -6.88 -5.72
N THR A 58 -6.37 -7.06 -4.75
CA THR A 58 -5.85 -8.39 -4.37
C THR A 58 -6.62 -9.04 -3.23
N GLY A 59 -7.28 -8.25 -2.38
CA GLY A 59 -7.91 -8.71 -1.15
C GLY A 59 -6.95 -8.94 0.02
N ILE A 60 -5.66 -8.64 -0.14
CA ILE A 60 -4.67 -8.74 0.96
C ILE A 60 -4.97 -7.61 1.97
N PRO A 61 -5.11 -7.91 3.27
CA PRO A 61 -5.26 -6.88 4.30
C PRO A 61 -4.09 -5.88 4.30
N THR A 62 -4.37 -4.62 4.62
CA THR A 62 -3.36 -3.57 4.82
C THR A 62 -3.50 -2.95 6.22
N ALA A 63 -2.44 -2.25 6.69
CA ALA A 63 -2.43 -1.63 8.01
C ALA A 63 -3.58 -0.64 8.22
N ILE A 64 -3.90 0.17 7.20
CA ILE A 64 -5.02 1.11 7.18
C ILE A 64 -5.42 1.47 5.74
N GLY A 65 -6.72 1.60 5.49
CA GLY A 65 -7.26 2.15 4.25
C GLY A 65 -7.51 3.65 4.31
N TRP A 66 -8.42 4.14 3.47
CA TRP A 66 -8.71 5.57 3.30
C TRP A 66 -9.33 6.22 4.55
N ASP A 67 -8.69 7.28 5.08
CA ASP A 67 -9.08 7.97 6.33
C ASP A 67 -10.59 8.21 6.46
N ASN A 68 -11.17 8.94 5.50
CA ASN A 68 -12.58 9.33 5.54
C ASN A 68 -13.52 8.12 5.52
N HIS A 69 -13.16 7.07 4.80
CA HIS A 69 -13.98 5.86 4.70
C HIS A 69 -13.85 4.97 5.94
N GLU A 70 -12.64 4.85 6.49
CA GLU A 70 -12.44 4.21 7.80
C GLU A 70 -13.26 4.93 8.88
N ARG A 71 -13.29 6.28 8.90
CA ARG A 71 -14.14 7.04 9.84
C ARG A 71 -15.63 6.75 9.67
N GLN A 72 -16.11 6.61 8.44
CA GLN A 72 -17.50 6.25 8.17
C GLN A 72 -17.82 4.84 8.66
N TRP A 73 -16.95 3.86 8.39
CA TRP A 73 -17.15 2.46 8.78
C TRP A 73 -16.98 2.21 10.27
N ARG A 74 -16.18 3.03 10.95
CA ARG A 74 -15.96 2.97 12.41
C ARG A 74 -16.81 3.98 13.19
N ALA A 75 -17.79 4.62 12.54
CA ALA A 75 -18.70 5.54 13.22
C ALA A 75 -19.38 4.83 14.41
N GLY A 76 -19.34 5.47 15.58
CA GLY A 76 -19.85 4.89 16.83
C GLY A 76 -18.87 3.96 17.57
N GLN A 77 -17.62 3.82 17.10
CA GLN A 77 -16.56 3.05 17.76
C GLN A 77 -15.39 3.98 18.14
N PRO A 78 -15.46 4.69 19.29
CA PRO A 78 -14.47 5.70 19.66
C PRO A 78 -13.02 5.18 19.64
N GLU A 79 -12.80 3.99 20.20
CA GLU A 79 -11.49 3.35 20.23
C GLU A 79 -10.95 3.08 18.83
N ALA A 80 -11.80 2.63 17.89
CA ALA A 80 -11.38 2.39 16.51
C ALA A 80 -11.09 3.69 15.76
N LEU A 81 -11.86 4.76 16.02
CA LEU A 81 -11.62 6.08 15.43
C LEU A 81 -10.27 6.67 15.86
N GLU A 82 -9.88 6.45 17.11
CA GLU A 82 -8.56 6.86 17.62
C GLU A 82 -7.38 6.08 17.00
N GLN A 83 -7.63 4.88 16.46
CA GLN A 83 -6.59 4.09 15.81
C GLN A 83 -6.26 4.56 14.39
N ILE A 84 -7.16 5.30 13.73
CA ILE A 84 -6.98 5.67 12.32
C ILE A 84 -5.72 6.53 12.13
N ALA A 85 -5.61 7.63 12.88
CA ALA A 85 -4.45 8.52 12.80
C ALA A 85 -3.15 7.80 13.22
N ARG A 86 -3.21 7.00 14.30
CA ARG A 86 -2.05 6.22 14.79
C ARG A 86 -1.54 5.23 13.74
N ARG A 87 -2.44 4.54 13.04
CA ARG A 87 -2.06 3.59 11.99
C ARG A 87 -1.47 4.29 10.77
N GLN A 88 -1.95 5.49 10.41
CA GLN A 88 -1.35 6.29 9.34
C GLN A 88 0.07 6.74 9.70
N GLU A 89 0.29 7.15 10.95
CA GLU A 89 1.62 7.48 11.47
C GLU A 89 2.53 6.24 11.52
N ASP A 90 2.00 5.08 11.90
CA ASP A 90 2.73 3.81 11.90
C ASP A 90 3.11 3.40 10.46
N VAL A 91 2.23 3.58 9.46
CA VAL A 91 2.57 3.37 8.04
C VAL A 91 3.70 4.30 7.61
N ALA A 92 3.60 5.60 7.91
CA ALA A 92 4.66 6.55 7.58
C ALA A 92 5.98 6.21 8.28
N SER A 93 5.92 5.71 9.52
CA SER A 93 7.09 5.29 10.30
C SER A 93 7.73 4.04 9.70
N MET A 94 6.94 3.03 9.29
CA MET A 94 7.45 1.84 8.60
C MET A 94 8.05 2.18 7.24
N MET A 95 7.44 3.08 6.47
CA MET A 95 8.01 3.56 5.21
C MET A 95 9.30 4.37 5.41
N ALA A 96 9.42 5.06 6.55
CA ALA A 96 10.61 5.83 6.90
C ALA A 96 11.74 4.96 7.50
N ASP A 97 11.42 3.85 8.16
CA ASP A 97 12.38 2.96 8.79
C ASP A 97 12.01 1.51 8.49
N PRO A 98 12.60 0.89 7.47
CA PRO A 98 12.18 -0.42 7.02
C PRO A 98 12.67 -1.57 7.93
N GLU A 99 13.44 -1.25 8.98
CA GLU A 99 13.82 -2.16 10.06
C GLU A 99 12.98 -1.91 11.34
N SER A 100 11.92 -1.10 11.25
CA SER A 100 11.04 -0.79 12.36
C SER A 100 10.38 -2.05 12.95
N GLY A 101 10.33 -2.14 14.29
CA GLY A 101 9.55 -3.19 14.98
C GLY A 101 8.04 -3.15 14.68
N LEU A 102 7.54 -2.09 14.04
CA LEU A 102 6.15 -1.99 13.60
C LEU A 102 5.79 -3.03 12.53
N PHE A 103 6.74 -3.45 11.69
CA PHE A 103 6.46 -4.50 10.70
C PHE A 103 6.05 -5.81 11.40
N GLU A 104 6.68 -6.13 12.54
CA GLU A 104 6.30 -7.30 13.34
C GLU A 104 5.00 -7.09 14.11
N LYS A 105 4.81 -5.92 14.73
CA LYS A 105 3.54 -5.55 15.39
C LYS A 105 2.32 -5.73 14.49
N TYR A 106 2.43 -5.35 13.22
CA TYR A 106 1.34 -5.45 12.24
C TYR A 106 1.35 -6.74 11.42
N GLY A 107 2.34 -7.62 11.59
CA GLY A 107 2.48 -8.83 10.79
C GLY A 107 2.68 -8.55 9.30
N ILE A 108 3.30 -7.44 8.94
CA ILE A 108 3.53 -7.07 7.54
C ILE A 108 4.51 -8.07 6.91
N THR A 109 4.05 -8.67 5.81
CA THR A 109 4.79 -9.66 5.01
C THR A 109 5.16 -9.13 3.64
N TRP A 110 4.38 -8.19 3.10
CA TRP A 110 4.57 -7.60 1.78
C TRP A 110 4.74 -6.09 1.89
N LEU A 111 5.67 -5.53 1.13
CA LEU A 111 5.87 -4.09 1.00
C LEU A 111 5.77 -3.68 -0.46
N ILE A 112 4.92 -2.71 -0.75
CA ILE A 112 4.84 -2.05 -2.05
C ILE A 112 5.63 -0.77 -2.02
N VAL A 113 6.47 -0.58 -3.04
CA VAL A 113 7.09 0.70 -3.34
C VAL A 113 6.82 1.03 -4.79
N GLY A 114 5.99 2.03 -5.04
CA GLY A 114 5.73 2.56 -6.36
C GLY A 114 5.54 4.07 -6.30
N ASP A 115 4.83 4.61 -7.30
CA ASP A 115 4.63 6.05 -7.45
C ASP A 115 3.95 6.70 -6.22
N TYR A 116 3.11 5.99 -5.48
CA TYR A 116 2.43 6.53 -4.29
C TYR A 116 3.32 6.58 -3.05
N GLU A 117 4.41 5.84 -3.06
CA GLU A 117 5.39 5.80 -1.99
C GLU A 117 6.57 6.76 -2.25
N VAL A 118 6.97 6.93 -3.52
CA VAL A 118 8.15 7.74 -3.90
C VAL A 118 7.81 9.05 -4.63
N GLY A 119 6.64 9.14 -5.24
CA GLY A 119 6.18 10.31 -6.00
C GLY A 119 5.75 11.46 -5.09
N ASN A 120 5.63 12.66 -5.67
CA ASN A 120 5.26 13.86 -4.93
C ASN A 120 3.75 14.04 -4.80
N TRP A 121 3.13 13.28 -3.90
CA TRP A 121 1.68 13.27 -3.71
C TRP A 121 1.21 14.04 -2.48
N ARG A 122 2.12 14.53 -1.62
CA ARG A 122 1.78 15.18 -0.34
C ARG A 122 0.82 16.37 -0.44
N SER A 123 0.80 17.10 -1.56
CA SER A 123 -0.14 18.21 -1.77
C SER A 123 -1.57 17.75 -2.00
N GLU A 124 -1.76 16.56 -2.59
CA GLU A 124 -3.07 15.95 -2.82
C GLU A 124 -3.45 14.99 -1.69
N CYS A 125 -2.45 14.33 -1.11
CA CYS A 125 -2.60 13.36 -0.06
C CYS A 125 -1.49 13.47 0.99
N PRO A 126 -1.74 14.13 2.13
CA PRO A 126 -0.73 14.33 3.17
C PRO A 126 -0.11 13.05 3.75
N THR A 127 -0.84 11.93 3.67
CA THR A 127 -0.44 10.61 4.16
C THR A 127 0.34 9.80 3.13
N ALA A 128 0.46 10.27 1.89
CA ALA A 128 1.21 9.61 0.81
C ALA A 128 2.70 9.99 0.81
N GLY A 129 3.42 9.38 -0.13
CA GLY A 129 4.81 9.70 -0.45
C GLY A 129 5.02 11.14 -0.93
N PRO A 130 6.29 11.60 -0.94
CA PRO A 130 7.48 10.76 -0.79
C PRO A 130 7.74 10.49 0.69
N TYR A 131 8.06 9.25 1.02
CA TYR A 131 8.57 8.88 2.33
C TYR A 131 10.10 9.04 2.33
N ALA A 132 10.64 9.74 3.32
CA ALA A 132 11.97 10.38 3.24
C ALA A 132 13.15 9.41 3.02
N THR A 133 13.02 8.17 3.48
CA THR A 133 14.08 7.16 3.31
C THR A 133 13.91 6.33 2.06
N LEU A 134 12.73 6.34 1.41
CA LEU A 134 12.43 5.55 0.21
C LEU A 134 13.19 6.02 -1.07
N ASN A 135 14.03 7.04 -0.95
CA ASN A 135 14.80 7.63 -2.05
C ASN A 135 16.32 7.34 -1.94
N ARG A 136 16.72 6.28 -1.23
CA ARG A 136 18.12 5.89 -1.03
C ARG A 136 18.36 4.48 -1.56
N SER A 137 19.51 4.26 -2.20
CA SER A 137 19.95 3.02 -2.88
C SER A 137 20.07 1.75 -2.00
N ALA A 138 19.51 1.75 -0.79
CA ALA A 138 19.64 0.70 0.23
C ALA A 138 18.28 0.22 0.78
N LEU A 139 17.18 0.45 0.07
CA LEU A 139 15.85 0.06 0.51
C LEU A 139 15.42 -1.31 -0.02
N PRO A 140 14.54 -2.00 0.73
CA PRO A 140 14.01 -1.65 2.04
C PRO A 140 14.92 -2.14 3.19
N GLY A 141 16.24 -2.21 2.99
CA GLY A 141 17.14 -2.75 4.02
C GLY A 141 17.34 -4.26 3.90
N ALA A 142 17.95 -4.86 4.92
CA ALA A 142 18.44 -6.24 4.84
C ALA A 142 17.34 -7.28 5.09
N SER A 143 16.22 -6.87 5.66
CA SER A 143 15.10 -7.76 6.02
C SER A 143 14.13 -8.07 4.85
N TRP A 144 14.43 -7.58 3.65
CA TRP A 144 13.51 -7.60 2.51
C TRP A 144 14.16 -8.13 1.24
N ASP A 145 13.43 -8.97 0.51
CA ASP A 145 13.80 -9.45 -0.82
C ASP A 145 12.91 -8.81 -1.88
N GLU A 146 13.52 -8.19 -2.88
CA GLU A 146 12.78 -7.76 -4.08
C GLU A 146 12.40 -9.01 -4.89
N VAL A 147 11.11 -9.23 -5.06
CA VAL A 147 10.58 -10.42 -5.76
C VAL A 147 9.82 -10.08 -7.04
N PHE A 148 9.54 -8.79 -7.25
CA PHE A 148 8.85 -8.32 -8.45
C PHE A 148 9.24 -6.87 -8.78
N ALA A 149 9.36 -6.60 -10.08
CA ALA A 149 9.52 -5.26 -10.62
C ALA A 149 8.76 -5.10 -11.95
N SER A 150 7.96 -4.04 -12.07
CA SER A 150 7.36 -3.60 -13.33
C SER A 150 7.21 -2.08 -13.30
N ASP A 151 7.71 -1.40 -14.34
CA ASP A 151 7.80 0.06 -14.40
C ASP A 151 8.46 0.65 -13.13
N GLN A 152 7.73 1.47 -12.37
CA GLN A 152 8.16 2.03 -11.08
C GLN A 152 7.69 1.21 -9.87
N THR A 153 6.79 0.24 -10.06
CA THR A 153 6.24 -0.57 -8.98
C THR A 153 7.18 -1.73 -8.64
N ARG A 154 7.48 -1.87 -7.35
CA ARG A 154 8.31 -2.93 -6.77
C ARG A 154 7.53 -3.61 -5.65
N ILE A 155 7.70 -4.93 -5.53
CA ILE A 155 7.17 -5.71 -4.41
C ILE A 155 8.35 -6.34 -3.69
N TYR A 156 8.33 -6.20 -2.37
CA TYR A 156 9.28 -6.83 -1.48
C TYR A 156 8.58 -7.82 -0.57
N ARG A 157 9.15 -9.02 -0.43
CA ARG A 157 8.76 -10.02 0.57
C ARG A 157 9.66 -9.84 1.79
N ARG A 158 9.07 -9.83 2.98
CA ARG A 158 9.83 -9.85 4.22
C ARG A 158 10.47 -11.22 4.39
N ARG A 159 11.74 -11.28 4.75
CA ARG A 159 12.40 -12.53 5.13
C ARG A 159 11.83 -13.00 6.45
N ASP A 160 11.50 -14.29 6.52
CA ASP A 160 11.16 -14.91 7.79
C ASP A 160 12.38 -14.85 8.72
N SER A 161 12.18 -14.33 9.93
CA SER A 161 13.15 -14.35 11.03
C SER A 161 13.20 -15.71 11.72
#